data_AF-A0AA38ZL93-F1
#
_entry.id   AF-A0AA38ZL93-F1
#
_cell.length_a   1.000
_cell.length_b   1.000
_cell.length_c   1.000
_cell.angle_alpha   90.00
_cell.angle_beta   90.00
_cell.angle_gamma   90.00
#
_symmetry.space_group_name_H-M   'P 1'
#
loop_
_entity.id
_entity.type
_entity.pdbx_description
1 polymer ?
#
loop_
_entity_poly.entity_id
_entity_poly.type
_entity_poly.pdbx_seq_one_letter_code
_entity_poly.pdbx_strand_id
1 'polypeptide(L)'
;MSGCSIRQDRGQAVNISHLLFADDTIVFCEAKKDHLSYLSWILFWFEAASGLKINLDKSEIIPVGEVEDLDELAAELGCRVGQLPATYLGLPLGVPNKVVFAWDGVEERMRRRLALWKRQYISKRGRTTLIKSTMASIPLYQMSLFCMPKSVAKRMVKLQRDFLWGGGNMEKKVHLVKWEVVCGDKDKGGLGLRKLAPLNKVLLGKWIWRFACAKDALWKEMLKAKYGQEDFGWSTKKANGAFGVGVWKEILKESAWCWDNISFKVGKGTKVRFWTDPWCGSLVLAQNFPHLFGMATFKNATVEEMWDQNFGHGVWDLRFLRDFND
;
A
#
# COMPACT_ATOMS: atom_id res chain seq x y z
N MET A 1 17.94 -7.83 22.91
CA MET A 1 18.12 -7.50 21.47
C MET A 1 17.72 -6.05 21.25
N SER A 2 18.62 -5.21 20.72
CA SER A 2 18.24 -3.90 20.19
C SER A 2 17.61 -4.12 18.81
N GLY A 3 16.32 -3.77 18.68
CA GLY A 3 15.61 -3.86 17.40
C GLY A 3 15.94 -2.68 16.48
N CYS A 4 15.35 -2.68 15.29
CA CYS A 4 15.37 -1.53 14.39
C CYS A 4 14.56 -0.38 15.00
N SER A 5 15.22 0.74 15.30
CA SER A 5 14.58 1.95 15.82
C SER A 5 14.25 2.93 14.69
N ILE A 6 12.99 3.32 14.59
CA ILE A 6 12.50 4.29 13.61
C ILE A 6 12.06 5.54 14.36
N ARG A 7 12.70 6.67 14.02
CA ARG A 7 12.38 7.98 14.59
C ARG A 7 12.65 9.10 13.58
N GLN A 8 11.72 10.03 13.47
CA GLN A 8 11.93 11.34 12.87
C GLN A 8 12.03 12.36 14.01
N ASP A 9 13.21 12.97 14.17
CA ASP A 9 13.48 14.05 15.14
C ASP A 9 13.22 13.70 16.62
N ARG A 10 12.62 14.62 17.40
CA ARG A 10 12.28 14.47 18.84
C ARG A 10 11.01 13.64 19.09
N GLY A 11 10.48 12.97 18.07
CA GLY A 11 9.26 12.14 18.18
C GLY A 11 9.47 10.84 18.95
N GLN A 12 8.37 10.18 19.31
CA GLN A 12 8.40 8.85 19.93
C GLN A 12 8.99 7.82 18.95
N ALA A 13 10.04 7.12 19.37
CA ALA A 13 10.68 6.08 18.57
C ALA A 13 9.82 4.81 18.58
N VAL A 14 9.73 4.17 17.41
CA VAL A 14 9.14 2.82 17.28
C VAL A 14 10.28 1.83 17.10
N ASN A 15 10.38 0.86 18.01
CA ASN A 15 11.40 -0.18 17.98
C ASN A 15 10.79 -1.50 17.51
N ILE A 16 11.40 -2.13 16.50
CA ILE A 16 10.96 -3.41 15.95
C ILE A 16 12.10 -4.40 16.03
N SER A 17 11.96 -5.42 16.86
CA SER A 17 12.94 -6.50 16.96
C SER A 17 12.65 -7.65 15.98
N HIS A 18 11.38 -7.89 15.63
CA HIS A 18 11.02 -9.01 14.75
C HIS A 18 9.70 -8.78 14.01
N LEU A 19 9.55 -9.48 12.89
CA LEU A 19 8.31 -9.60 12.11
C LEU A 19 8.03 -11.08 11.88
N LEU A 20 6.80 -11.52 12.15
CA LEU A 20 6.40 -12.92 12.08
C LEU A 20 5.24 -13.08 11.09
N PHE A 21 5.36 -14.04 10.19
CA PHE A 21 4.26 -14.52 9.37
C PHE A 21 4.34 -16.05 9.23
N ALA A 22 3.51 -16.78 9.98
CA ALA A 22 3.62 -18.23 10.10
C ALA A 22 5.05 -18.66 10.48
N ASP A 23 5.73 -19.41 9.62
CA ASP A 23 7.13 -19.84 9.76
C ASP A 23 8.16 -18.82 9.22
N ASP A 24 7.73 -17.87 8.39
CA ASP A 24 8.59 -16.83 7.81
C ASP A 24 8.85 -15.70 8.82
N THR A 25 10.02 -15.74 9.46
CA THR A 25 10.43 -14.80 10.52
C THR A 25 11.58 -13.90 10.06
N ILE A 26 11.46 -12.59 10.31
CA ILE A 26 12.58 -11.63 10.21
C ILE A 26 12.93 -11.14 11.61
N VAL A 27 14.21 -11.20 11.97
CA VAL A 27 14.73 -10.63 13.21
C VAL A 27 15.68 -9.48 12.85
N PHE A 28 15.48 -8.33 13.49
CA PHE A 28 16.38 -7.18 13.39
C PHE A 28 17.34 -7.20 14.57
N CYS A 29 18.63 -7.14 14.28
CA CYS A 29 19.69 -7.22 15.26
C CYS A 29 20.82 -6.26 14.86
N GLU A 30 21.48 -5.66 15.84
CA GLU A 30 22.76 -4.98 15.61
C GLU A 30 23.82 -6.00 15.16
N ALA A 31 24.73 -5.55 14.30
CA ALA A 31 25.86 -6.34 13.81
C ALA A 31 26.94 -6.47 14.90
N LYS A 32 26.61 -7.19 15.99
CA LYS A 32 27.54 -7.53 17.07
C LYS A 32 27.40 -9.01 17.39
N LYS A 33 28.53 -9.68 17.56
CA LYS A 33 28.60 -11.10 17.87
C LYS A 33 27.75 -11.48 19.09
N ASP A 34 27.88 -10.74 20.18
CA ASP A 34 27.10 -10.97 21.42
C ASP A 34 25.59 -11.03 21.18
N HIS A 35 25.05 -10.14 20.35
CA HIS A 35 23.62 -10.13 20.06
C HIS A 35 23.17 -11.36 19.25
N LEU A 36 24.02 -11.84 18.33
CA LEU A 36 23.74 -13.06 17.58
C LEU A 36 23.89 -14.31 18.44
N SER A 37 24.85 -14.36 19.37
CA SER A 37 24.95 -15.43 20.35
C SER A 37 23.69 -15.51 21.21
N TYR A 38 23.17 -14.37 21.70
CA TYR A 38 21.90 -14.36 22.44
C TYR A 38 20.72 -14.84 21.59
N LEU A 39 20.67 -14.46 20.30
CA LEU A 39 19.64 -14.94 19.38
C LEU A 39 19.76 -16.45 19.16
N SER A 40 20.97 -16.97 18.96
CA SER A 40 21.26 -18.40 18.83
C SER A 40 20.77 -19.19 20.06
N TRP A 41 21.04 -18.69 21.27
CA TRP A 41 20.50 -19.28 22.50
C TRP A 41 18.97 -19.26 22.57
N ILE A 42 18.33 -18.16 22.19
CA ILE A 42 16.85 -18.06 22.17
C ILE A 42 16.25 -19.07 21.20
N LEU A 43 16.85 -19.19 20.02
CA LEU A 43 16.46 -20.13 18.97
C LEU A 43 16.64 -21.59 19.44
N PHE A 44 17.76 -21.91 20.08
CA PHE A 44 18.00 -23.22 20.68
C PHE A 44 16.96 -23.58 21.75
N TRP A 45 16.67 -22.66 22.68
CA TRP A 45 15.64 -22.87 23.69
C TRP A 45 14.24 -23.03 23.09
N PHE A 46 13.94 -22.30 22.01
CA PHE A 46 12.71 -22.47 21.27
C PHE A 46 12.60 -23.87 20.65
N GLU A 47 13.66 -24.39 20.02
CA GLU A 47 13.67 -25.75 19.48
C GLU A 47 13.45 -26.79 20.59
N ALA A 48 14.15 -26.65 21.71
CA ALA A 48 14.04 -27.56 22.85
C ALA A 48 12.63 -27.54 23.48
N ALA A 49 12.01 -26.37 23.61
CA ALA A 49 10.70 -26.22 24.24
C ALA A 49 9.53 -26.57 23.31
N SER A 50 9.64 -26.25 22.02
CA SER A 50 8.55 -26.46 21.05
C SER A 50 8.62 -27.82 20.34
N GLY A 51 9.78 -28.48 20.33
CA GLY A 51 10.05 -29.66 19.52
C GLY A 51 10.15 -29.37 18.01
N LEU A 52 10.09 -28.10 17.60
CA LEU A 52 10.31 -27.68 16.22
C LEU A 52 11.81 -27.53 15.93
N LYS A 53 12.17 -27.54 14.65
CA LYS A 53 13.52 -27.27 14.18
C LYS A 53 13.55 -26.07 13.25
N ILE A 54 14.57 -25.24 13.41
CA ILE A 54 14.87 -24.10 12.56
C ILE A 54 15.58 -24.62 11.32
N ASN A 55 15.11 -24.15 10.17
CA ASN A 55 15.69 -24.53 8.90
C ASN A 55 16.84 -23.58 8.53
N LEU A 56 18.03 -23.86 9.07
CA LEU A 56 19.24 -23.07 8.79
C LEU A 56 19.62 -23.04 7.30
N ASP A 57 19.24 -24.06 6.53
CA ASP A 57 19.41 -24.09 5.07
C ASP A 57 18.51 -23.09 4.33
N LYS A 58 17.46 -22.57 4.98
CA LYS A 58 16.61 -21.50 4.44
C LYS A 58 16.83 -20.16 5.14
N SER A 59 17.45 -20.17 6.31
CA SER A 59 17.79 -18.95 7.04
C SER A 59 19.02 -18.27 6.44
N GLU A 60 18.98 -16.94 6.41
CA GLU A 60 20.07 -16.12 5.92
C GLU A 60 20.24 -14.87 6.79
N ILE A 61 21.49 -14.44 6.97
CA ILE A 61 21.82 -13.14 7.54
C ILE A 61 22.04 -12.15 6.39
N ILE A 62 21.33 -11.03 6.41
CA ILE A 62 21.40 -10.01 5.37
C ILE A 62 21.93 -8.70 5.99
N PRO A 63 23.10 -8.19 5.55
CA PRO A 63 23.63 -6.95 6.08
C PRO A 63 22.80 -5.75 5.58
N VAL A 64 22.62 -4.76 6.44
CA VAL A 64 21.99 -3.47 6.09
C VAL A 64 23.00 -2.36 6.35
N GLY A 65 23.62 -1.85 5.27
CA GLY A 65 24.75 -0.93 5.36
C GLY A 65 26.09 -1.66 5.32
N GLU A 66 27.15 -0.97 5.72
CA GLU A 66 28.48 -1.55 5.84
C GLU A 66 28.58 -2.32 7.16
N VAL A 67 28.94 -3.61 7.07
CA VAL A 67 29.08 -4.52 8.20
C VAL A 67 30.38 -5.30 8.02
N GLU A 68 31.27 -5.18 8.98
CA GLU A 68 32.52 -5.95 9.05
C GLU A 68 32.23 -7.37 9.59
N ASP A 69 33.11 -8.33 9.26
CA ASP A 69 33.09 -9.71 9.77
C ASP A 69 31.77 -10.48 9.60
N LEU A 70 31.06 -10.22 8.49
CA LEU A 70 29.75 -10.82 8.21
C LEU A 70 29.76 -12.36 8.16
N ASP A 71 30.85 -12.96 7.67
CA ASP A 71 31.00 -14.43 7.64
C ASP A 71 31.11 -15.02 9.06
N GLU A 72 31.79 -14.35 9.98
CA GLU A 72 31.85 -14.77 11.39
C GLU A 72 30.49 -14.65 12.06
N LEU A 73 29.76 -13.56 11.79
CA LEU A 73 28.40 -13.35 12.28
C LEU A 73 27.42 -14.41 11.75
N ALA A 74 27.56 -14.80 10.49
CA ALA A 74 26.76 -15.87 9.89
C ALA A 74 27.06 -17.24 10.52
N ALA A 75 28.35 -17.51 10.76
CA ALA A 75 28.81 -18.74 11.39
C ALA A 75 28.29 -18.90 12.83
N GLU A 76 28.20 -17.81 13.61
CA GLU A 76 27.65 -17.81 14.97
C GLU A 76 26.18 -18.28 15.01
N LEU A 77 25.39 -17.92 13.99
CA LEU A 77 24.00 -18.36 13.84
C LEU A 77 23.87 -19.71 13.11
N GLY A 78 24.93 -20.18 12.47
CA GLY A 78 24.90 -21.36 11.60
C GLY A 78 24.10 -21.18 10.32
N CYS A 79 23.94 -19.94 9.83
CA CYS A 79 23.15 -19.63 8.63
C CYS A 79 24.03 -19.09 7.49
N ARG A 80 23.45 -18.92 6.29
CA ARG A 80 24.19 -18.41 5.12
C ARG A 80 24.18 -16.88 5.09
N VAL A 81 25.21 -16.30 4.47
CA VAL A 81 25.21 -14.88 4.12
C VAL A 81 24.31 -14.63 2.91
N GLY A 82 23.26 -13.84 3.11
CA GLY A 82 22.37 -13.34 2.07
C GLY A 82 22.70 -11.90 1.67
N GLN A 83 22.03 -11.39 0.63
CA GLN A 83 22.21 -10.03 0.15
C GLN A 83 20.88 -9.42 -0.29
N LEU A 84 20.75 -8.10 -0.14
CA LEU A 84 19.67 -7.37 -0.81
C LEU A 84 20.01 -7.19 -2.30
N PRO A 85 19.04 -7.34 -3.20
CA PRO A 85 17.62 -7.58 -2.93
C PRO A 85 17.26 -9.06 -2.64
N ALA A 86 16.45 -9.28 -1.61
CA ALA A 86 15.94 -10.60 -1.21
C ALA A 86 14.43 -10.73 -1.46
N THR A 87 13.87 -11.95 -1.35
CA THR A 87 12.42 -12.17 -1.48
C THR A 87 11.83 -12.55 -0.14
N TYR A 88 10.82 -11.80 0.34
CA TYR A 88 10.07 -12.11 1.55
C TYR A 88 8.58 -12.11 1.25
N LEU A 89 7.88 -13.18 1.66
CA LEU A 89 6.45 -13.39 1.39
C LEU A 89 6.07 -13.20 -0.09
N GLY A 90 6.98 -13.53 -1.02
CA GLY A 90 6.78 -13.38 -2.46
C GLY A 90 6.91 -11.94 -2.99
N LEU A 91 7.49 -11.01 -2.21
CA LEU A 91 7.78 -9.64 -2.62
C LEU A 91 9.28 -9.34 -2.54
N PRO A 92 9.79 -8.48 -3.44
CA PRO A 92 11.17 -8.02 -3.37
C PRO A 92 11.40 -7.07 -2.19
N LEU A 93 12.38 -7.38 -1.35
CA LEU A 93 12.93 -6.52 -0.31
C LEU A 93 14.21 -5.86 -0.82
N GLY A 94 14.47 -4.61 -0.42
CA GLY A 94 15.68 -3.86 -0.80
C GLY A 94 15.72 -3.36 -2.25
N VAL A 95 14.73 -3.70 -3.08
CA VAL A 95 14.64 -3.23 -4.46
C VAL A 95 14.09 -1.79 -4.50
N PRO A 96 14.66 -0.87 -5.32
CA PRO A 96 14.07 0.44 -5.49
C PRO A 96 12.66 0.33 -6.10
N ASN A 97 11.68 1.00 -5.50
CA ASN A 97 10.26 0.78 -5.77
C ASN A 97 9.76 1.09 -7.20
N LYS A 98 10.59 1.70 -8.05
CA LYS A 98 10.25 2.06 -9.44
C LYS A 98 10.86 1.14 -10.50
N VAL A 99 11.72 0.21 -10.10
CA VAL A 99 12.44 -0.57 -11.11
C VAL A 99 11.50 -1.53 -11.84
N VAL A 100 11.70 -1.64 -13.14
CA VAL A 100 10.89 -2.47 -14.02
C VAL A 100 11.08 -3.95 -13.71
N PHE A 101 12.32 -4.38 -13.41
CA PHE A 101 12.66 -5.78 -13.21
C PHE A 101 12.00 -6.40 -11.97
N ALA A 102 11.59 -5.58 -10.99
CA ALA A 102 10.82 -6.04 -9.84
C ALA A 102 9.50 -6.73 -10.24
N TRP A 103 9.00 -6.46 -11.45
CA TRP A 103 7.74 -7.01 -11.96
C TRP A 103 7.93 -8.22 -12.87
N ASP A 104 9.16 -8.59 -13.21
CA ASP A 104 9.43 -9.67 -14.17
C ASP A 104 8.92 -11.01 -13.64
N GLY A 105 9.03 -11.27 -12.34
CA GLY A 105 8.46 -12.48 -11.71
C GLY A 105 6.92 -12.55 -11.79
N VAL A 106 6.23 -11.40 -11.79
CA VAL A 106 4.77 -11.35 -12.01
C VAL A 106 4.44 -11.60 -13.48
N GLU A 107 5.18 -10.96 -14.38
CA GLU A 107 5.02 -11.14 -15.82
C GLU A 107 5.24 -12.61 -16.22
N GLU A 108 6.27 -13.24 -15.68
CA GLU A 108 6.62 -14.63 -15.94
C GLU A 108 5.55 -15.60 -15.40
N ARG A 109 4.98 -15.33 -14.23
CA ARG A 109 3.83 -16.11 -13.73
C ARG A 109 2.60 -15.98 -14.63
N MET A 110 2.34 -14.79 -15.18
CA MET A 110 1.27 -14.59 -16.16
C MET A 110 1.54 -15.37 -17.46
N ARG A 111 2.78 -15.33 -17.98
CA ARG A 111 3.19 -16.09 -19.17
C ARG A 111 3.04 -17.60 -18.97
N ARG A 112 3.51 -18.14 -17.85
CA ARG A 112 3.34 -19.56 -17.51
C ARG A 112 1.87 -19.98 -17.46
N ARG A 113 1.00 -19.19 -16.83
CA ARG A 113 -0.45 -19.48 -16.79
C ARG A 113 -1.09 -19.45 -18.18
N LEU A 114 -0.69 -18.49 -19.02
CA LEU A 114 -1.14 -18.42 -20.41
C LEU A 114 -0.70 -19.61 -21.25
N ALA A 115 0.55 -20.06 -21.09
CA ALA A 115 1.10 -21.19 -21.83
C ALA A 115 0.39 -22.51 -21.50
N LEU A 116 -0.02 -22.69 -20.24
CA LEU A 116 -0.79 -23.86 -19.79
C LEU A 116 -2.20 -23.91 -20.41
N TRP A 117 -2.76 -22.74 -20.75
CA TRP A 117 -4.07 -22.69 -21.38
C TRP A 117 -3.94 -22.93 -22.87
N LYS A 118 -4.41 -24.11 -23.31
CA LYS A 118 -4.52 -24.44 -24.74
C LYS A 118 -5.54 -23.54 -25.40
N ARG A 119 -5.08 -22.34 -25.76
CA ARG A 119 -5.84 -21.23 -26.34
C ARG A 119 -6.78 -21.66 -27.46
N GLN A 120 -6.37 -22.62 -28.28
CA GLN A 120 -7.12 -23.16 -29.40
C GLN A 120 -8.45 -23.81 -29.02
N TYR A 121 -8.59 -24.31 -27.77
CA TYR A 121 -9.81 -24.97 -27.30
C TYR A 121 -10.70 -24.08 -26.42
N ILE A 122 -10.36 -22.80 -26.25
CA ILE A 122 -11.08 -21.90 -25.34
C ILE A 122 -11.80 -20.83 -26.15
N SER A 123 -13.12 -20.74 -25.96
CA SER A 123 -13.97 -19.71 -26.56
C SER A 123 -13.55 -18.29 -26.12
N LYS A 124 -13.88 -17.26 -26.90
CA LYS A 124 -13.61 -15.86 -26.54
C LYS A 124 -14.19 -15.48 -25.17
N ARG A 125 -15.39 -15.99 -24.85
CA ARG A 125 -16.04 -15.81 -23.54
C ARG A 125 -15.25 -16.49 -22.43
N GLY A 126 -14.82 -17.74 -22.63
CA GLY A 126 -13.97 -18.47 -21.69
C GLY A 126 -12.63 -17.76 -21.42
N ARG A 127 -11.97 -17.25 -22.47
CA ARG A 127 -10.73 -16.47 -22.35
C ARG A 127 -10.95 -15.19 -21.53
N THR A 128 -12.06 -14.50 -21.76
CA THR A 128 -12.45 -13.31 -20.98
C THR A 128 -12.61 -13.66 -19.50
N THR A 129 -13.30 -14.77 -19.18
CA THR A 129 -13.44 -15.25 -17.80
C THR A 129 -12.09 -15.54 -17.16
N LEU A 130 -11.18 -16.24 -17.85
CA LEU A 130 -9.84 -16.56 -17.37
C LEU A 130 -8.97 -15.32 -17.14
N ILE A 131 -9.08 -14.31 -18.02
CA ILE A 131 -8.41 -13.02 -17.82
C ILE A 131 -8.92 -12.37 -16.53
N LYS A 132 -10.24 -12.34 -16.32
CA LYS A 132 -10.86 -11.73 -15.13
C LYS A 132 -10.52 -12.45 -13.83
N SER A 133 -10.55 -13.78 -13.80
CA SER A 133 -10.36 -14.56 -12.58
C SER A 133 -8.89 -14.68 -12.19
N THR A 134 -8.02 -14.87 -13.19
CA THR A 134 -6.66 -15.39 -12.94
C THR A 134 -5.59 -14.38 -13.35
N MET A 135 -5.69 -13.80 -14.56
CA MET A 135 -4.68 -12.81 -14.98
C MET A 135 -4.79 -11.49 -14.21
N ALA A 136 -5.99 -11.12 -13.81
CA ALA A 136 -6.20 -9.94 -12.99
C ALA A 136 -5.77 -10.14 -11.53
N SER A 137 -5.72 -11.38 -11.02
CA SER A 137 -5.38 -11.69 -9.62
C SER A 137 -3.88 -11.87 -9.36
N ILE A 138 -3.13 -12.44 -10.31
CA ILE A 138 -1.67 -12.63 -10.21
C ILE A 138 -0.90 -11.36 -9.82
N PRO A 139 -1.13 -10.19 -10.44
CA PRO A 139 -0.41 -8.97 -10.07
C PRO A 139 -0.98 -8.26 -8.84
N LEU A 140 -2.16 -8.66 -8.31
CA LEU A 140 -2.86 -7.88 -7.27
C LEU A 140 -2.02 -7.67 -6.02
N TYR A 141 -1.31 -8.70 -5.58
CA TYR A 141 -0.55 -8.63 -4.35
C TYR A 141 0.55 -7.58 -4.45
N GLN A 142 1.34 -7.60 -5.53
CA GLN A 142 2.38 -6.60 -5.77
C GLN A 142 1.80 -5.22 -6.13
N MET A 143 0.72 -5.16 -6.92
CA MET A 143 -0.01 -3.92 -7.22
C MET A 143 -0.64 -3.28 -5.98
N SER A 144 -0.87 -4.04 -4.92
CA SER A 144 -1.41 -3.48 -3.68
C SER A 144 -0.38 -2.67 -2.92
N LEU A 145 0.91 -2.88 -3.17
CA LEU A 145 2.00 -2.26 -2.40
C LEU A 145 2.87 -1.33 -3.26
N PHE A 146 3.05 -1.64 -4.55
CA PHE A 146 3.98 -0.94 -5.42
C PHE A 146 3.28 -0.23 -6.58
N CYS A 147 3.78 0.96 -6.91
CA CYS A 147 3.36 1.68 -8.11
C CYS A 147 3.92 0.98 -9.36
N MET A 148 3.01 0.54 -10.23
CA MET A 148 3.35 -0.19 -11.44
C MET A 148 3.85 0.78 -12.52
N PRO A 149 5.06 0.61 -13.06
CA PRO A 149 5.53 1.41 -14.17
C PRO A 149 4.60 1.25 -15.39
N LYS A 150 4.39 2.36 -16.12
CA LYS A 150 3.53 2.35 -17.33
C LYS A 150 4.00 1.32 -18.38
N SER A 151 5.30 1.09 -18.49
CA SER A 151 5.88 0.08 -19.39
C SER A 151 5.47 -1.34 -19.00
N VAL A 152 5.54 -1.68 -17.71
CA VAL A 152 5.08 -2.98 -17.16
C VAL A 152 3.59 -3.17 -17.42
N ALA A 153 2.77 -2.15 -17.12
CA ALA A 153 1.34 -2.20 -17.37
C ALA A 153 1.03 -2.48 -18.85
N LYS A 154 1.75 -1.83 -19.78
CA LYS A 154 1.63 -2.08 -21.23
C LYS A 154 1.99 -3.51 -21.60
N ARG A 155 3.07 -4.08 -21.03
CA ARG A 155 3.47 -5.48 -21.30
C ARG A 155 2.45 -6.49 -20.79
N MET A 156 1.93 -6.30 -19.57
CA MET A 156 0.89 -7.18 -19.00
C MET A 156 -0.43 -7.07 -19.77
N VAL A 157 -0.84 -5.86 -20.16
CA VAL A 157 -2.01 -5.64 -21.03
C VAL A 157 -1.81 -6.30 -22.39
N LYS A 158 -0.60 -6.24 -22.95
CA LYS A 158 -0.26 -6.94 -24.19
C LYS A 158 -0.47 -8.44 -24.04
N LEU A 159 -0.02 -9.06 -22.95
CA LEU A 159 -0.29 -10.49 -22.69
C LEU A 159 -1.80 -10.82 -22.64
N GLN A 160 -2.61 -9.99 -21.98
CA GLN A 160 -4.07 -10.16 -21.92
C GLN A 160 -4.71 -10.02 -23.30
N ARG A 161 -4.30 -9.01 -24.08
CA ARG A 161 -4.77 -8.75 -25.45
C ARG A 161 -4.41 -9.89 -26.38
N ASP A 162 -3.15 -10.29 -26.33
CA ASP A 162 -2.60 -11.36 -27.14
C ASP A 162 -3.37 -12.62 -26.86
N PHE A 163 -3.65 -12.97 -25.59
CA PHE A 163 -4.46 -14.14 -25.22
C PHE A 163 -5.95 -14.03 -25.60
N LEU A 164 -6.56 -12.86 -25.54
CA LEU A 164 -7.97 -12.69 -25.94
C LEU A 164 -8.15 -12.92 -27.45
N TRP A 165 -7.32 -12.27 -28.27
CA TRP A 165 -7.60 -12.07 -29.70
C TRP A 165 -7.02 -13.09 -30.67
N GLY A 166 -5.75 -13.46 -30.54
CA GLY A 166 -5.10 -14.47 -31.40
C GLY A 166 -5.83 -15.83 -31.56
N GLY A 167 -5.43 -16.53 -32.62
CA GLY A 167 -6.00 -17.82 -33.04
C GLY A 167 -5.32 -19.04 -32.41
N GLY A 168 -5.60 -20.23 -32.96
CA GLY A 168 -4.75 -21.42 -32.79
C GLY A 168 -3.42 -21.26 -33.55
N ASN A 169 -2.59 -22.32 -33.56
CA ASN A 169 -1.19 -22.33 -34.03
C ASN A 169 -0.87 -21.28 -35.13
N MET A 170 -0.04 -20.30 -34.77
CA MET A 170 0.59 -19.28 -35.62
C MET A 170 -0.30 -18.21 -36.29
N GLU A 171 -1.62 -18.22 -36.13
CA GLU A 171 -2.46 -17.13 -36.66
C GLU A 171 -2.40 -15.87 -35.79
N LYS A 172 -1.66 -14.85 -36.26
CA LYS A 172 -1.78 -13.48 -35.74
C LYS A 172 -3.13 -12.90 -36.16
N LYS A 173 -4.12 -12.97 -35.28
CA LYS A 173 -5.42 -12.30 -35.49
C LYS A 173 -5.32 -10.82 -35.10
N VAL A 174 -5.88 -9.96 -35.96
CA VAL A 174 -5.95 -8.52 -35.73
C VAL A 174 -6.78 -8.21 -34.49
N HIS A 175 -6.33 -7.24 -33.69
CA HIS A 175 -7.10 -6.70 -32.57
C HIS A 175 -8.25 -5.83 -33.10
N LEU A 176 -9.41 -6.43 -33.30
CA LEU A 176 -10.57 -5.79 -33.93
C LEU A 176 -11.16 -4.62 -33.12
N VAL A 177 -10.97 -4.62 -31.80
CA VAL A 177 -11.59 -3.64 -30.89
C VAL A 177 -10.51 -2.99 -30.02
N LYS A 178 -10.58 -1.66 -29.87
CA LYS A 178 -9.72 -0.89 -28.95
C LYS A 178 -9.83 -1.45 -27.54
N TRP A 179 -8.70 -1.62 -26.85
CA TRP A 179 -8.67 -2.27 -25.54
C TRP A 179 -9.50 -1.50 -24.50
N GLU A 180 -9.57 -0.18 -24.63
CA GLU A 180 -10.36 0.70 -23.77
C GLU A 180 -11.86 0.38 -23.82
N VAL A 181 -12.36 0.00 -25.00
CA VAL A 181 -13.76 -0.42 -25.23
C VAL A 181 -13.98 -1.82 -24.67
N VAL A 182 -13.02 -2.74 -24.87
CA VAL A 182 -13.07 -4.09 -24.28
C VAL A 182 -13.13 -4.03 -22.75
N CYS A 183 -12.41 -3.10 -22.14
CA CYS A 183 -12.45 -2.87 -20.70
C CYS A 183 -13.70 -2.15 -20.19
N GLY A 184 -14.54 -1.62 -21.06
CA GLY A 184 -15.77 -0.90 -20.68
C GLY A 184 -16.79 -1.78 -19.97
N ASP A 185 -17.78 -1.14 -19.36
CA ASP A 185 -18.90 -1.80 -18.69
C ASP A 185 -19.67 -2.69 -19.67
N LYS A 186 -20.21 -3.81 -19.18
CA LYS A 186 -21.00 -4.72 -20.01
C LYS A 186 -22.25 -4.01 -20.58
N ASP A 187 -22.86 -3.16 -19.77
CA ASP A 187 -24.06 -2.41 -20.15
C ASP A 187 -23.78 -1.36 -21.23
N LYS A 188 -22.51 -0.99 -21.42
CA LYS A 188 -22.02 -0.06 -22.45
C LYS A 188 -21.35 -0.80 -23.62
N GLY A 189 -21.60 -2.11 -23.77
CA GLY A 189 -21.06 -2.94 -24.85
C GLY A 189 -19.62 -3.42 -24.67
N GLY A 190 -19.02 -3.21 -23.49
CA GLY A 190 -17.69 -3.73 -23.15
C GLY A 190 -17.71 -5.16 -22.61
N LEU A 191 -16.52 -5.72 -22.35
CA LEU A 191 -16.38 -7.04 -21.72
C LEU A 191 -16.20 -6.96 -20.21
N GLY A 192 -16.09 -5.76 -19.61
CA GLY A 192 -15.88 -5.53 -18.18
C GLY A 192 -14.52 -6.06 -17.69
N LEU A 193 -13.48 -5.98 -18.51
CA LEU A 193 -12.10 -6.28 -18.10
C LEU A 193 -11.52 -5.09 -17.33
N ARG A 194 -10.91 -5.34 -16.16
CA ARG A 194 -10.31 -4.27 -15.35
C ARG A 194 -9.05 -3.71 -16.01
N LYS A 195 -8.94 -2.39 -16.08
CA LYS A 195 -7.72 -1.71 -16.52
C LYS A 195 -6.69 -1.74 -15.38
N LEU A 196 -5.49 -2.25 -15.65
CA LEU A 196 -4.45 -2.46 -14.63
C LEU A 196 -3.98 -1.15 -13.97
N ALA A 197 -3.77 -0.09 -14.76
CA ALA A 197 -3.27 1.18 -14.22
C ALA A 197 -4.27 1.86 -13.26
N PRO A 198 -5.56 2.06 -13.62
CA PRO A 198 -6.58 2.51 -12.65
C PRO A 198 -6.71 1.59 -11.44
N LEU A 199 -6.64 0.27 -11.63
CA LEU A 199 -6.71 -0.68 -10.53
C LEU A 199 -5.52 -0.53 -9.56
N ASN A 200 -4.30 -0.34 -10.06
CA ASN A 200 -3.13 -0.08 -9.21
C ASN A 200 -3.32 1.23 -8.43
N LYS A 201 -3.76 2.30 -9.08
CA LYS A 201 -4.08 3.58 -8.42
C LYS A 201 -5.07 3.41 -7.26
N VAL A 202 -6.18 2.71 -7.49
CA VAL A 202 -7.19 2.42 -6.46
C VAL A 202 -6.60 1.59 -5.31
N LEU A 203 -5.80 0.57 -5.62
CA LEU A 203 -5.19 -0.28 -4.60
C LEU A 203 -4.15 0.46 -3.74
N LEU A 204 -3.42 1.41 -4.31
CA LEU A 204 -2.53 2.28 -3.54
C LEU A 204 -3.35 3.27 -2.68
N GLY A 205 -4.41 3.87 -3.25
CA GLY A 205 -5.34 4.72 -2.51
C GLY A 205 -5.99 4.01 -1.30
N LYS A 206 -6.25 2.70 -1.41
CA LYS A 206 -6.72 1.88 -0.28
C LYS A 206 -5.80 2.00 0.95
N TRP A 207 -4.48 2.13 0.77
CA TRP A 207 -3.56 2.30 1.90
C TRP A 207 -3.67 3.66 2.58
N ILE A 208 -3.96 4.71 1.81
CA ILE A 208 -4.22 6.05 2.33
C ILE A 208 -5.48 6.03 3.18
N TRP A 209 -6.56 5.44 2.64
CA TRP A 209 -7.80 5.22 3.39
C TRP A 209 -7.56 4.36 4.65
N ARG A 210 -6.79 3.27 4.54
CA ARG A 210 -6.43 2.44 5.71
C ARG A 210 -5.63 3.21 6.74
N PHE A 211 -4.75 4.12 6.34
CA PHE A 211 -4.00 4.94 7.28
C PHE A 211 -4.92 5.86 8.06
N ALA A 212 -5.88 6.50 7.39
CA ALA A 212 -6.89 7.33 8.02
C ALA A 212 -7.74 6.53 9.03
N CYS A 213 -8.20 5.32 8.66
CA CYS A 213 -9.12 4.53 9.48
C CYS A 213 -8.47 3.64 10.55
N ALA A 214 -7.23 3.20 10.35
CA ALA A 214 -6.57 2.29 11.29
C ALA A 214 -6.31 2.98 12.64
N LYS A 215 -6.55 2.29 13.75
CA LYS A 215 -6.26 2.79 15.09
C LYS A 215 -4.84 2.40 15.49
N ASP A 216 -4.65 1.14 15.87
CA ASP A 216 -3.46 0.65 16.57
C ASP A 216 -2.68 -0.37 15.73
N ALA A 217 -2.44 -0.04 14.46
CA ALA A 217 -1.71 -0.92 13.57
C ALA A 217 -0.20 -0.59 13.59
N LEU A 218 0.66 -1.60 13.82
CA LEU A 218 2.12 -1.41 13.89
C LEU A 218 2.69 -0.65 12.69
N TRP A 219 2.28 -1.02 11.47
CA TRP A 219 2.72 -0.33 10.24
C TRP A 219 2.30 1.15 10.20
N LYS A 220 1.17 1.51 10.81
CA LYS A 220 0.73 2.90 10.93
C LYS A 220 1.64 3.65 11.91
N GLU A 221 1.91 3.09 13.08
CA GLU A 221 2.82 3.69 14.06
C GLU A 221 4.22 3.90 13.49
N MET A 222 4.74 2.93 12.72
CA MET A 222 6.00 3.09 11.99
C MET A 222 5.98 4.29 11.03
N LEU A 223 4.90 4.44 10.25
CA LEU A 223 4.77 5.56 9.32
C LEU A 223 4.61 6.88 10.05
N LYS A 224 3.89 6.93 11.19
CA LYS A 224 3.82 8.12 12.05
C LYS A 224 5.20 8.49 12.59
N ALA A 225 5.95 7.52 13.09
CA ALA A 225 7.28 7.75 13.64
C ALA A 225 8.27 8.21 12.57
N LYS A 226 8.12 7.74 11.32
CA LYS A 226 8.99 8.08 10.19
C LYS A 226 8.64 9.38 9.47
N TYR A 227 7.35 9.67 9.32
CA TYR A 227 6.86 10.79 8.48
C TYR A 227 6.07 11.83 9.27
N GLY A 228 5.77 11.60 10.54
CA GLY A 228 4.85 12.43 11.32
C GLY A 228 3.40 12.31 10.85
N GLN A 229 2.52 13.07 11.49
CA GLN A 229 1.10 13.17 11.13
C GLN A 229 0.67 14.61 10.89
N GLU A 230 -0.34 14.78 10.05
CA GLU A 230 -1.08 16.03 9.82
C GLU A 230 -2.59 15.74 9.72
N ASP A 231 -3.39 16.79 9.47
CA ASP A 231 -4.85 16.72 9.34
C ASP A 231 -5.53 15.92 10.46
N PHE A 232 -5.31 16.30 11.72
CA PHE A 232 -5.89 15.61 12.89
C PHE A 232 -5.58 14.10 12.97
N GLY A 233 -4.50 13.68 12.31
CA GLY A 233 -4.02 12.30 12.26
C GLY A 233 -4.60 11.46 11.13
N TRP A 234 -5.29 12.08 10.16
CA TRP A 234 -5.81 11.42 8.96
C TRP A 234 -4.73 11.10 7.93
N SER A 235 -3.65 11.88 7.90
CA SER A 235 -2.60 11.80 6.90
C SER A 235 -1.22 11.86 7.56
N THR A 236 -0.22 11.34 6.85
CA THR A 236 1.21 11.57 7.20
C THR A 236 1.66 12.88 6.57
N LYS A 237 2.64 13.57 7.17
CA LYS A 237 3.23 14.74 6.51
C LYS A 237 3.89 14.36 5.19
N LYS A 238 4.05 15.35 4.30
CA LYS A 238 4.77 15.17 3.03
C LYS A 238 6.19 14.64 3.26
N ALA A 239 6.55 13.59 2.53
CA ALA A 239 7.87 12.96 2.59
C ALA A 239 8.94 13.81 1.88
N ASN A 240 9.38 14.89 2.53
CA ASN A 240 10.31 15.89 1.98
C ASN A 240 11.81 15.60 2.21
N GLY A 241 12.17 14.41 2.71
CA GLY A 241 13.56 14.05 3.02
C GLY A 241 14.38 13.45 1.86
N ALA A 242 15.71 13.52 2.01
CA ALA A 242 16.72 12.86 1.17
C ALA A 242 16.72 11.31 1.28
N PHE A 243 16.06 10.76 2.30
CA PHE A 243 15.87 9.32 2.51
C PHE A 243 14.90 8.71 1.49
N GLY A 244 15.37 8.58 0.25
CA GLY A 244 14.93 7.60 -0.73
C GLY A 244 13.50 7.73 -1.26
N VAL A 245 13.31 7.19 -2.46
CA VAL A 245 12.00 6.98 -3.07
C VAL A 245 11.31 5.82 -2.34
N GLY A 246 10.77 6.08 -1.14
CA GLY A 246 10.10 5.04 -0.35
C GLY A 246 8.77 4.59 -0.94
N VAL A 247 8.35 3.35 -0.67
CA VAL A 247 7.03 2.81 -1.09
C VAL A 247 5.89 3.73 -0.67
N TRP A 248 5.90 4.19 0.59
CA TRP A 248 4.89 5.13 1.10
C TRP A 248 4.85 6.46 0.34
N LYS A 249 6.02 7.00 -0.04
CA LYS A 249 6.10 8.25 -0.81
C LYS A 249 5.44 8.12 -2.19
N GLU A 250 5.55 6.95 -2.82
CA GLU A 250 4.85 6.70 -4.09
C GLU A 250 3.34 6.50 -3.89
N ILE A 251 2.92 5.85 -2.80
CA ILE A 251 1.50 5.76 -2.42
C ILE A 251 0.90 7.16 -2.24
N LEU A 252 1.60 8.05 -1.53
CA LEU A 252 1.14 9.43 -1.26
C LEU A 252 0.94 10.28 -2.51
N LYS A 253 1.49 9.90 -3.68
CA LYS A 253 1.19 10.60 -4.95
C LYS A 253 -0.26 10.46 -5.38
N GLU A 254 -0.93 9.39 -4.93
CA GLU A 254 -2.33 9.15 -5.21
C GLU A 254 -3.26 9.79 -4.16
N SER A 255 -2.71 10.54 -3.20
CA SER A 255 -3.45 11.15 -2.09
C SER A 255 -4.55 12.11 -2.53
N ALA A 256 -4.24 13.06 -3.42
CA ALA A 256 -5.22 14.04 -3.89
C ALA A 256 -6.46 13.35 -4.48
N TRP A 257 -6.24 12.45 -5.46
CA TRP A 257 -7.32 11.67 -6.04
C TRP A 257 -8.07 10.83 -5.00
N CYS A 258 -7.35 10.24 -4.04
CA CYS A 258 -7.98 9.43 -3.00
C CYS A 258 -8.90 10.28 -2.12
N TRP A 259 -8.44 11.44 -1.66
CA TRP A 259 -9.21 12.36 -0.82
C TRP A 259 -10.41 12.96 -1.56
N ASP A 260 -10.28 13.27 -2.85
CA ASP A 260 -11.40 13.71 -3.69
C ASP A 260 -12.53 12.66 -3.82
N ASN A 261 -12.25 11.39 -3.49
CA ASN A 261 -13.18 10.28 -3.59
C ASN A 261 -13.54 9.67 -2.22
N ILE A 262 -13.17 10.33 -1.11
CA ILE A 262 -13.51 9.91 0.26
C ILE A 262 -14.52 10.91 0.85
N SER A 263 -15.49 10.38 1.59
CA SER A 263 -16.37 11.18 2.45
C SER A 263 -16.24 10.77 3.91
N PHE A 264 -16.49 11.72 4.81
CA PHE A 264 -16.45 11.50 6.25
C PHE A 264 -17.85 11.19 6.77
N LYS A 265 -17.94 10.14 7.60
CA LYS A 265 -19.10 9.92 8.45
C LYS A 265 -18.78 10.50 9.83
N VAL A 266 -19.49 11.56 10.22
CA VAL A 266 -19.27 12.22 11.50
C VAL A 266 -19.67 11.30 12.65
N GLY A 267 -18.72 11.08 13.57
CA GLY A 267 -18.95 10.50 14.89
C GLY A 267 -18.87 11.59 15.96
N LYS A 268 -17.78 11.63 16.72
CA LYS A 268 -17.54 12.67 17.74
C LYS A 268 -17.26 14.07 17.17
N GLY A 269 -16.99 14.21 15.87
CA GLY A 269 -16.70 15.52 15.25
C GLY A 269 -15.28 16.08 15.47
N THR A 270 -14.53 15.61 16.47
CA THR A 270 -13.22 16.17 16.90
C THR A 270 -12.07 16.14 15.88
N LYS A 271 -12.28 15.50 14.72
CA LYS A 271 -11.26 15.37 13.67
C LYS A 271 -11.76 15.79 12.29
N VAL A 272 -13.00 16.25 12.18
CA VAL A 272 -13.61 16.59 10.90
C VAL A 272 -13.78 18.09 10.89
N ARG A 273 -13.20 18.80 9.92
CA ARG A 273 -13.38 20.24 9.75
C ARG A 273 -14.78 20.53 9.24
N PHE A 274 -15.47 21.48 9.86
CA PHE A 274 -16.85 21.81 9.53
C PHE A 274 -16.98 22.30 8.08
N TRP A 275 -16.13 23.23 7.65
CA TRP A 275 -16.29 23.88 6.34
C TRP A 275 -15.63 23.15 5.17
N THR A 276 -14.46 22.54 5.40
CA THR A 276 -13.55 22.10 4.33
C THR A 276 -13.52 20.60 4.11
N ASP A 277 -14.08 19.80 5.02
CA ASP A 277 -14.10 18.34 4.86
C ASP A 277 -15.46 17.88 4.29
N PRO A 278 -15.50 16.88 3.39
CA PRO A 278 -16.74 16.39 2.79
C PRO A 278 -17.46 15.43 3.75
N TRP A 279 -18.20 15.99 4.71
CA TRP A 279 -18.95 15.22 5.71
C TRP A 279 -20.48 15.38 5.62
N CYS A 280 -20.95 16.36 4.84
CA CYS A 280 -22.37 16.65 4.63
C CYS A 280 -22.69 16.74 3.13
N GLY A 281 -23.00 15.59 2.52
CA GLY A 281 -23.28 15.48 1.08
C GLY A 281 -22.03 15.18 0.24
N SER A 282 -22.08 15.52 -1.06
CA SER A 282 -21.01 15.23 -2.03
C SER A 282 -19.94 16.32 -2.15
N LEU A 283 -20.25 17.53 -1.70
CA LEU A 283 -19.36 18.69 -1.75
C LEU A 283 -19.11 19.22 -0.33
N VAL A 284 -18.01 19.95 -0.17
CA VAL A 284 -17.68 20.60 1.11
C VAL A 284 -18.58 21.82 1.32
N LEU A 285 -18.91 22.12 2.58
CA LEU A 285 -19.82 23.25 2.88
C LEU A 285 -19.28 24.60 2.38
N ALA A 286 -17.96 24.78 2.36
CA ALA A 286 -17.33 25.98 1.80
C ALA A 286 -17.60 26.19 0.30
N GLN A 287 -17.84 25.12 -0.46
CA GLN A 287 -18.19 25.19 -1.89
C GLN A 287 -19.69 25.41 -2.09
N ASN A 288 -20.53 24.78 -1.26
CA ASN A 288 -21.98 24.97 -1.32
C ASN A 288 -22.40 26.36 -0.84
N PHE A 289 -21.67 26.94 0.12
CA PHE A 289 -21.99 28.21 0.76
C PHE A 289 -20.76 29.15 0.83
N PRO A 290 -20.23 29.61 -0.31
CA PRO A 290 -18.99 30.39 -0.36
C PRO A 290 -19.11 31.74 0.36
N HIS A 291 -20.28 32.37 0.33
CA HIS A 291 -20.54 33.62 1.05
C HIS A 291 -20.51 33.42 2.57
N LEU A 292 -21.18 32.39 3.09
CA LEU A 292 -21.16 32.06 4.52
C LEU A 292 -19.74 31.69 4.98
N PHE A 293 -19.02 30.90 4.19
CA PHE A 293 -17.62 30.58 4.48
C PHE A 293 -16.71 31.81 4.45
N GLY A 294 -16.97 32.76 3.54
CA GLY A 294 -16.28 34.04 3.49
C GLY A 294 -16.38 34.82 4.81
N MET A 295 -17.58 34.84 5.39
CA MET A 295 -17.91 35.56 6.63
C MET A 295 -17.61 34.77 7.91
N ALA A 296 -17.41 33.45 7.82
CA ALA A 296 -17.19 32.60 9.00
C ALA A 296 -15.91 32.99 9.76
N THR A 297 -16.04 33.17 11.07
CA THR A 297 -14.92 33.52 11.96
C THR A 297 -13.96 32.34 12.12
N PHE A 298 -14.49 31.12 12.26
CA PHE A 298 -13.69 29.90 12.44
C PHE A 298 -13.76 28.97 11.22
N LYS A 299 -12.94 29.26 10.22
CA LYS A 299 -12.91 28.51 8.95
C LYS A 299 -12.33 27.09 9.07
N ASN A 300 -11.49 26.87 10.08
CA ASN A 300 -10.81 25.60 10.34
C ASN A 300 -11.36 24.83 11.55
N ALA A 301 -12.44 25.31 12.16
CA ALA A 301 -13.06 24.64 13.30
C ALA A 301 -13.57 23.25 12.92
N THR A 302 -13.54 22.35 13.90
CA THR A 302 -14.06 21.00 13.79
C THR A 302 -15.58 20.98 13.95
N VAL A 303 -16.22 19.89 13.52
CA VAL A 303 -17.66 19.69 13.68
C VAL A 303 -18.06 19.68 15.15
N GLU A 304 -17.18 19.22 16.04
CA GLU A 304 -17.43 19.20 17.48
C GLU A 304 -17.41 20.60 18.09
N GLU A 305 -16.40 21.41 17.75
CA GLU A 305 -16.30 22.80 18.21
C GLU A 305 -17.47 23.67 17.74
N MET A 306 -18.09 23.31 16.61
CA MET A 306 -19.21 24.05 16.03
C MET A 306 -20.58 23.57 16.57
N TRP A 307 -20.61 22.54 17.44
CA TRP A 307 -21.84 21.94 17.96
C TRP A 307 -21.97 22.19 19.46
N ASP A 308 -22.88 23.09 19.85
CA ASP A 308 -23.17 23.37 21.25
C ASP A 308 -24.18 22.35 21.81
N GLN A 309 -23.73 21.53 22.76
CA GLN A 309 -24.55 20.51 23.41
C GLN A 309 -25.41 21.06 24.56
N ASN A 310 -25.21 22.32 24.98
CA ASN A 310 -25.90 22.89 26.14
C ASN A 310 -27.40 23.13 25.88
N PHE A 311 -27.83 23.15 24.62
CA PHE A 311 -29.20 23.39 24.21
C PHE A 311 -29.90 22.09 23.78
N GLY A 312 -30.30 21.20 24.71
CA GLY A 312 -31.26 20.10 24.51
C GLY A 312 -31.07 19.18 23.28
N HIS A 313 -31.45 19.65 22.09
CA HIS A 313 -31.25 18.99 20.79
C HIS A 313 -29.89 19.29 20.12
N GLY A 314 -29.06 20.12 20.76
CA GLY A 314 -27.83 20.69 20.24
C GLY A 314 -28.07 21.73 19.14
N VAL A 315 -27.26 22.79 19.15
CA VAL A 315 -27.37 23.90 18.18
C VAL A 315 -26.00 24.14 17.54
N TRP A 316 -25.99 24.46 16.24
CA TRP A 316 -24.75 24.87 15.56
C TRP A 316 -24.35 26.29 16.00
N ASP A 317 -23.19 26.46 16.64
CA ASP A 317 -22.60 27.76 16.98
C ASP A 317 -21.80 28.32 15.79
N LEU A 318 -22.52 28.86 14.80
CA LEU A 318 -21.91 29.49 13.63
C LEU A 318 -21.64 30.98 13.90
N ARG A 319 -20.39 31.33 14.20
CA ARG A 319 -19.98 32.74 14.37
C ARG A 319 -19.49 33.35 13.06
N PHE A 320 -20.01 34.52 12.74
CA PHE A 320 -19.66 35.29 11.55
C PHE A 320 -19.03 36.64 11.93
N LEU A 321 -18.21 37.19 11.04
CA LEU A 321 -17.51 38.47 11.22
C LEU A 321 -18.45 39.69 11.13
N ARG A 322 -19.67 39.50 10.61
CA ARG A 322 -20.73 40.50 10.54
C ARG A 322 -22.07 39.81 10.83
N ASP A 323 -22.97 40.52 11.49
CA ASP A 323 -24.34 40.05 11.66
C ASP A 323 -25.06 40.06 10.30
N PHE A 324 -26.01 39.14 10.11
CA PHE A 324 -26.76 38.98 8.85
C PHE A 324 -27.69 40.17 8.51
N ASN A 325 -27.70 41.22 9.33
CA ASN A 325 -28.64 42.34 9.26
C ASN A 325 -28.03 43.68 8.81
N ASP A 326 -26.79 43.70 8.29
CA ASP A 326 -26.18 44.91 7.71
C ASP A 326 -26.10 44.90 6.18
#